data_AF-A0AAV5Y4Q8-F1
#
_entry.id   AF-A0AAV5Y4Q8-F1
#
_cell.length_a   1.000
_cell.length_b   1.000
_cell.length_c   1.000
_cell.angle_alpha   90.00
_cell.angle_beta   90.00
_cell.angle_gamma   90.00
#
_symmetry.space_group_name_H-M   'P 1'
#
loop_
_entity.id
_entity.type
_entity.pdbx_description
1 polymer ?
#
loop_
_entity_poly.entity_id
_entity_poly.type
_entity_poly.pdbx_seq_one_letter_code
_entity_poly.pdbx_strand_id
1 'polypeptide(L)'
;MRRRRSLLVAALLLALPAAAAAETQRLVFPTLLGEYQLAFDDKRTSEADVRTLVTLSPHLAGWNSLAVAPRLERCVVDDPAYLDCRSRSPQSANFLWNARVNLERGNNALAYLRGLRPPPELEPVVSWLMRSLTFSLWLEETKLEYFRSGDVAVLRRRYEDVDPTRDCGEIVNEIARTSSADARLDLVVLRWHNCVNNQFRRKLGEYPMPAWKKFLAAWRIDERVVETFPISREEPQTR
;
A
#
# COMPACT_ATOMS: atom_id res chain seq x y z
N MET A 1 -25.86 38.13 -81.01
CA MET A 1 -26.21 38.43 -79.60
C MET A 1 -26.34 37.12 -78.81
N ARG A 2 -25.37 36.78 -77.94
CA ARG A 2 -25.44 35.62 -77.03
C ARG A 2 -25.01 36.10 -75.64
N ARG A 3 -25.96 36.26 -74.71
CA ARG A 3 -25.66 36.52 -73.29
C ARG A 3 -25.56 35.18 -72.56
N ARG A 4 -24.36 34.87 -72.05
CA ARG A 4 -24.11 33.75 -71.14
C ARG A 4 -24.71 34.09 -69.77
N ARG A 5 -25.51 33.17 -69.21
CA ARG A 5 -25.96 33.21 -67.81
C ARG A 5 -24.92 32.48 -66.96
N SER A 6 -24.31 33.17 -66.02
CA SER A 6 -23.44 32.58 -65.00
C SER A 6 -24.31 32.09 -63.85
N LEU A 7 -24.24 30.79 -63.55
CA LEU A 7 -24.83 30.18 -62.35
C LEU A 7 -23.86 30.37 -61.19
N LEU A 8 -24.30 31.08 -60.14
CA LEU A 8 -23.64 31.13 -58.84
C LEU A 8 -24.05 29.89 -58.05
N VAL A 9 -23.09 29.00 -57.80
CA VAL A 9 -23.24 27.87 -56.86
C VAL A 9 -22.83 28.37 -55.48
N ALA A 10 -23.80 28.55 -54.59
CA ALA A 10 -23.55 28.81 -53.17
C ALA A 10 -23.26 27.48 -52.46
N ALA A 11 -22.03 27.28 -52.02
CA ALA A 11 -21.65 26.13 -51.20
C ALA A 11 -21.98 26.43 -49.73
N LEU A 12 -22.94 25.70 -49.17
CA LEU A 12 -23.26 25.71 -47.74
C LEU A 12 -22.19 24.87 -47.00
N LEU A 13 -21.26 25.53 -46.32
CA LEU A 13 -20.33 24.89 -45.39
C LEU A 13 -21.09 24.55 -44.09
N LEU A 14 -21.48 23.28 -43.94
CA LEU A 14 -21.96 22.73 -42.67
C LEU A 14 -20.79 22.71 -41.68
N ALA A 15 -20.77 23.68 -40.76
CA ALA A 15 -19.88 23.67 -39.61
C ALA A 15 -20.29 22.54 -38.65
N LEU A 16 -19.67 21.37 -38.79
CA LEU A 16 -19.73 20.30 -37.80
C LEU A 16 -19.04 20.80 -36.53
N PRO A 17 -19.70 20.79 -35.35
CA PRO A 17 -19.01 21.09 -34.11
C PRO A 17 -17.97 19.98 -33.89
N ALA A 18 -16.69 20.37 -33.87
CA ALA A 18 -15.63 19.50 -33.40
C ALA A 18 -15.92 19.18 -31.94
N ALA A 19 -16.52 18.01 -31.69
CA ALA A 19 -16.55 17.44 -30.36
C ALA A 19 -15.08 17.28 -29.95
N ALA A 20 -14.59 18.17 -29.08
CA ALA A 20 -13.25 18.07 -28.52
C ALA A 20 -13.12 16.69 -27.91
N ALA A 21 -12.33 15.81 -28.54
CA ALA A 21 -12.05 14.48 -28.02
C ALA A 21 -11.58 14.64 -26.57
N ALA A 22 -12.14 13.82 -25.67
CA ALA A 22 -11.60 13.68 -24.33
C ALA A 22 -10.12 13.30 -24.48
N GLU A 23 -9.21 14.06 -23.87
CA GLU A 23 -7.80 13.74 -23.91
C GLU A 23 -7.58 12.67 -22.84
N THR A 24 -7.34 11.43 -23.29
CA THR A 24 -7.06 10.33 -22.36
C THR A 24 -5.73 10.61 -21.67
N GLN A 25 -5.79 10.95 -20.38
CA GLN A 25 -4.59 11.09 -19.56
C GLN A 25 -4.08 9.73 -19.13
N ARG A 26 -2.76 9.63 -18.95
CA ARG A 26 -2.09 8.41 -18.52
C ARG A 26 -1.20 8.68 -17.32
N LEU A 27 -1.36 7.86 -16.29
CA LEU A 27 -0.49 7.85 -15.13
C LEU A 27 0.25 6.52 -15.08
N VAL A 28 1.56 6.58 -14.81
CA VAL A 28 2.42 5.41 -14.68
C VAL A 28 3.11 5.48 -13.32
N PHE A 29 3.00 4.41 -12.56
CA PHE A 29 3.60 4.25 -11.25
C PHE A 29 4.56 3.05 -11.29
N PRO A 30 5.82 3.22 -10.87
CA PRO A 30 6.71 2.08 -10.72
C PRO A 30 6.23 1.19 -9.58
N THR A 31 6.36 -0.12 -9.78
CA THR A 31 6.10 -1.15 -8.78
C THR A 31 7.33 -2.06 -8.66
N LEU A 32 7.33 -2.97 -7.69
CA LEU A 32 8.42 -3.94 -7.55
C LEU A 32 8.59 -4.86 -8.78
N LEU A 33 7.49 -5.17 -9.47
CA LEU A 33 7.46 -6.17 -10.54
C LEU A 33 7.32 -5.56 -11.95
N GLY A 34 7.30 -4.24 -12.06
CA GLY A 34 7.13 -3.54 -13.33
C GLY A 34 6.35 -2.24 -13.14
N GLU A 35 5.37 -1.98 -14.00
CA GLU A 35 4.62 -0.73 -14.02
C GLU A 35 3.14 -0.93 -13.70
N TYR A 36 2.57 0.04 -13.00
CA TYR A 36 1.14 0.16 -12.78
C TYR A 36 0.62 1.39 -13.51
N GLN A 37 -0.24 1.17 -14.49
CA GLN A 37 -0.68 2.17 -15.44
C GLN A 37 -2.18 2.42 -15.29
N LEU A 38 -2.58 3.69 -15.31
CA LEU A 38 -3.97 4.12 -15.35
C LEU A 38 -4.21 5.00 -16.57
N ALA A 39 -5.39 4.85 -17.19
CA ALA A 39 -5.88 5.78 -18.19
C ALA A 39 -7.27 6.31 -17.80
N PHE A 40 -7.52 7.60 -17.96
CA PHE A 40 -8.79 8.24 -17.59
C PHE A 40 -9.07 9.49 -18.43
N ASP A 41 -10.31 9.97 -18.39
CA ASP A 41 -10.77 11.21 -19.05
C ASP A 41 -10.68 12.39 -18.07
N ASP A 42 -9.79 13.35 -18.34
CA ASP A 42 -9.56 14.51 -17.48
C ASP A 42 -10.71 15.52 -17.44
N LYS A 43 -11.64 15.45 -18.39
CA LYS A 43 -12.87 16.26 -18.38
C LYS A 43 -13.88 15.74 -17.36
N ARG A 44 -13.69 14.53 -16.86
CA ARG A 44 -14.60 13.88 -15.89
C ARG A 44 -14.00 13.80 -14.49
N THR A 45 -12.69 13.56 -14.42
CA THR A 45 -11.97 13.40 -13.17
C THR A 45 -10.65 14.14 -13.25
N SER A 46 -10.32 14.94 -12.23
CA SER A 46 -9.02 15.61 -12.22
C SER A 46 -7.88 14.62 -12.01
N GLU A 47 -6.73 14.87 -12.65
CA GLU A 47 -5.51 14.09 -12.40
C GLU A 47 -5.14 14.06 -10.90
N ALA A 48 -5.35 15.17 -10.20
CA ALA A 48 -5.07 15.29 -8.77
C ALA A 48 -5.92 14.32 -7.93
N ASP A 49 -7.20 14.16 -8.26
CA ASP A 49 -8.08 13.20 -7.58
C ASP A 49 -7.64 11.77 -7.88
N VAL A 50 -7.33 11.45 -9.14
CA VAL A 50 -6.83 10.11 -9.52
C VAL A 50 -5.53 9.80 -8.79
N ARG A 51 -4.56 10.73 -8.77
CA ARG A 51 -3.28 10.56 -8.05
C ARG A 51 -3.47 10.39 -6.55
N THR A 52 -4.47 11.02 -5.96
CA THR A 52 -4.77 10.86 -4.54
C THR A 52 -5.35 9.47 -4.28
N LEU A 53 -6.40 9.09 -5.01
CA LEU A 53 -7.15 7.85 -4.78
C LEU A 53 -6.38 6.60 -5.22
N VAL A 54 -5.53 6.70 -6.24
CA VAL A 54 -4.74 5.56 -6.74
C VAL A 54 -3.75 5.05 -5.70
N THR A 55 -3.34 5.86 -4.74
CA THR A 55 -2.48 5.41 -3.62
C THR A 55 -3.12 4.28 -2.82
N LEU A 56 -4.46 4.16 -2.85
CA LEU A 56 -5.22 3.12 -2.18
C LEU A 56 -5.19 1.78 -2.94
N SER A 57 -4.75 1.77 -4.21
CA SER A 57 -4.69 0.59 -5.08
C SER A 57 -4.02 -0.61 -4.39
N PRO A 58 -4.49 -1.85 -4.63
CA PRO A 58 -3.83 -3.05 -4.11
C PRO A 58 -2.37 -3.17 -4.58
N HIS A 59 -2.00 -2.51 -5.68
CA HIS A 59 -0.65 -2.53 -6.25
C HIS A 59 0.29 -1.50 -5.61
N LEU A 60 -0.24 -0.45 -4.99
CA LEU A 60 0.55 0.64 -4.41
C LEU A 60 0.45 0.69 -2.88
N ALA A 61 -0.66 0.28 -2.28
CA ALA A 61 -0.95 0.42 -0.85
C ALA A 61 0.06 -0.30 0.06
N GLY A 62 0.65 -1.40 -0.42
CA GLY A 62 1.74 -2.07 0.30
C GLY A 62 3.07 -1.31 0.20
N TRP A 63 3.34 -0.70 -0.95
CA TRP A 63 4.58 0.01 -1.24
C TRP A 63 4.68 1.36 -0.53
N ASN A 64 3.58 2.12 -0.54
CA ASN A 64 3.48 3.42 0.11
C ASN A 64 3.17 3.34 1.61
N SER A 65 3.22 2.12 2.19
CA SER A 65 2.97 1.87 3.62
C SER A 65 1.56 2.26 4.10
N LEU A 66 0.55 2.28 3.21
CA LEU A 66 -0.85 2.49 3.59
C LEU A 66 -1.53 1.21 4.08
N ALA A 67 -1.02 0.02 3.76
CA ALA A 67 -1.54 -1.25 4.24
C ALA A 67 -0.77 -1.82 5.45
N VAL A 68 0.52 -1.49 5.57
CA VAL A 68 1.43 -2.03 6.60
C VAL A 68 2.39 -0.94 7.00
N ALA A 69 2.64 -0.79 8.31
CA ALA A 69 3.60 0.17 8.83
C ALA A 69 5.02 -0.21 8.38
N PRO A 70 5.91 0.78 8.15
CA PRO A 70 7.32 0.48 7.94
C PRO A 70 7.87 -0.31 9.13
N ARG A 71 8.55 -1.44 8.85
CA ARG A 71 9.15 -2.26 9.91
C ARG A 71 10.19 -1.47 10.70
N LEU A 72 10.34 -1.74 12.00
CA LEU A 72 11.33 -1.05 12.85
C LEU A 72 12.75 -1.09 12.28
N GLU A 73 13.13 -2.19 11.62
CA GLU A 73 14.46 -2.44 11.07
C GLU A 73 14.71 -1.72 9.73
N ARG A 74 13.69 -1.07 9.15
CA ARG A 74 13.84 -0.30 7.90
C ARG A 74 14.77 0.89 8.16
N CYS A 75 15.76 1.07 7.29
CA CYS A 75 16.65 2.23 7.30
C CYS A 75 17.00 2.61 5.86
N VAL A 76 16.82 3.88 5.51
CA VAL A 76 17.02 4.41 4.16
C VAL A 76 18.23 5.34 4.19
N VAL A 77 19.31 4.97 3.50
CA VAL A 77 20.65 5.58 3.62
C VAL A 77 20.65 7.08 3.27
N ASP A 78 19.84 7.49 2.30
CA ASP A 78 19.83 8.87 1.78
C ASP A 78 18.66 9.72 2.28
N ASP A 79 17.93 9.22 3.28
CA ASP A 79 16.77 9.90 3.83
C ASP A 79 17.18 10.60 5.14
N PRO A 80 17.13 11.94 5.20
CA PRO A 80 17.71 12.71 6.31
C PRO A 80 16.99 12.51 7.65
N ALA A 81 15.81 11.87 7.66
CA ALA A 81 15.15 11.50 8.90
C ALA A 81 15.88 10.36 9.63
N TYR A 82 16.59 9.49 8.90
CA TYR A 82 17.33 8.37 9.48
C TYR A 82 18.74 8.79 9.89
N LEU A 83 19.19 8.26 11.02
CA LEU A 83 20.60 8.24 11.39
C LEU A 83 21.30 7.06 10.71
N ASP A 84 22.64 7.02 10.79
CA ASP A 84 23.51 6.03 10.16
C ASP A 84 22.93 4.60 10.15
N CYS A 85 22.79 4.06 8.93
CA CYS A 85 22.13 2.80 8.61
C CYS A 85 23.07 1.58 8.57
N ARG A 86 24.35 1.70 8.99
CA ARG A 86 25.31 0.59 8.95
C ARG A 86 24.86 -0.67 9.71
N SER A 87 24.02 -0.53 10.74
CA SER A 87 23.41 -1.66 11.44
C SER A 87 21.92 -1.44 11.69
N ARG A 88 21.13 -2.47 11.39
CA ARG A 88 19.68 -2.54 11.63
C ARG A 88 19.33 -3.34 12.90
N SER A 89 20.33 -3.78 13.67
CA SER A 89 20.09 -4.57 14.88
C SER A 89 19.59 -3.66 16.02
N PRO A 90 18.71 -4.14 16.92
CA PRO A 90 18.27 -3.36 18.08
C PRO A 90 19.35 -2.95 19.06
N GLN A 91 20.54 -3.56 18.97
CA GLN A 91 21.71 -3.21 19.76
C GLN A 91 22.49 -2.04 19.15
N SER A 92 22.17 -1.60 17.94
CA SER A 92 22.82 -0.45 17.32
C SER A 92 22.39 0.85 17.99
N ALA A 93 23.33 1.79 18.13
CA ALA A 93 23.08 3.08 18.80
C ALA A 93 21.94 3.89 18.15
N ASN A 94 21.70 3.69 16.85
CA ASN A 94 20.71 4.44 16.08
C ASN A 94 19.38 3.72 15.91
N PHE A 95 19.27 2.45 16.32
CA PHE A 95 18.07 1.65 16.07
C PHE A 95 16.81 2.30 16.63
N LEU A 96 16.83 2.71 17.91
CA LEU A 96 15.64 3.29 18.55
C LEU A 96 15.18 4.60 17.90
N TRP A 97 16.11 5.37 17.34
CA TRP A 97 15.78 6.57 16.57
C TRP A 97 15.13 6.20 15.24
N ASN A 98 15.79 5.35 14.45
CA ASN A 98 15.30 4.93 13.14
C ASN A 98 13.95 4.20 13.23
N ALA A 99 13.76 3.38 14.27
CA ALA A 99 12.49 2.75 14.62
C ALA A 99 11.38 3.78 14.89
N ARG A 100 11.68 4.89 15.58
CA ARG A 100 10.72 5.98 15.81
C ARG A 100 10.32 6.65 14.50
N VAL A 101 11.27 6.94 13.62
CA VAL A 101 11.00 7.50 12.27
C VAL A 101 10.04 6.61 11.50
N ASN A 102 10.23 5.28 11.55
CA ASN A 102 9.33 4.32 10.92
C ASN A 102 7.91 4.35 11.50
N LEU A 103 7.77 4.41 12.83
CA LEU A 103 6.47 4.53 13.49
C LEU A 103 5.77 5.86 13.18
N GLU A 104 6.50 6.97 13.15
CA GLU A 104 5.96 8.28 12.78
C GLU A 104 5.43 8.28 11.35
N ARG A 105 6.12 7.63 10.41
CA ARG A 105 5.62 7.45 9.03
C ARG A 105 4.32 6.64 8.98
N GLY A 106 4.24 5.54 9.73
CA GLY A 106 3.01 4.76 9.81
C GLY A 106 1.86 5.56 10.43
N ASN A 107 2.13 6.35 11.48
CA ASN A 107 1.13 7.22 12.08
C ASN A 107 0.67 8.33 11.13
N ASN A 108 1.57 8.91 10.34
CA ASN A 108 1.22 9.89 9.31
C ASN A 108 0.37 9.27 8.19
N ALA A 109 0.69 8.04 7.76
CA ALA A 109 -0.12 7.27 6.82
C ALA A 109 -1.53 6.98 7.38
N LEU A 110 -1.64 6.64 8.67
CA LEU A 110 -2.92 6.41 9.32
C LEU A 110 -3.74 7.72 9.45
N ALA A 111 -3.09 8.84 9.76
CA ALA A 111 -3.71 10.16 9.79
C ALA A 111 -4.20 10.57 8.40
N TYR A 112 -3.41 10.31 7.35
CA TYR A 112 -3.82 10.50 5.96
C TYR A 112 -5.08 9.70 5.64
N LEU A 113 -5.11 8.39 5.93
CA LEU A 113 -6.30 7.56 5.68
C LEU A 113 -7.55 8.06 6.43
N ARG A 114 -7.39 8.54 7.67
CA ARG A 114 -8.49 9.12 8.46
C ARG A 114 -8.99 10.46 7.90
N GLY A 115 -8.11 11.24 7.29
CA GLY A 115 -8.43 12.53 6.69
C GLY A 115 -9.00 12.42 5.28
N LEU A 116 -8.87 11.26 4.63
CA LEU A 116 -9.42 11.02 3.30
C LEU A 116 -10.95 11.10 3.32
N ARG A 117 -11.49 11.69 2.26
CA ARG A 117 -12.92 11.66 1.94
C ARG A 117 -13.10 10.86 0.65
N PRO A 118 -13.00 9.51 0.72
CA PRO A 118 -13.08 8.69 -0.48
C PRO A 118 -14.50 8.75 -1.07
N PRO A 119 -14.66 8.53 -2.39
CA PRO A 119 -15.97 8.23 -2.94
C PRO A 119 -16.55 6.95 -2.30
N PRO A 120 -17.89 6.78 -2.26
CA PRO A 120 -18.54 5.66 -1.57
C PRO A 120 -18.02 4.27 -2.00
N GLU A 121 -17.62 4.12 -3.26
CA GLU A 121 -17.04 2.88 -3.78
C GLU A 121 -15.74 2.47 -3.07
N LEU A 122 -14.98 3.43 -2.54
CA LEU A 122 -13.70 3.21 -1.87
C LEU A 122 -13.80 3.13 -0.35
N GLU A 123 -14.98 3.34 0.25
CA GLU A 123 -15.15 3.21 1.71
C GLU A 123 -14.69 1.83 2.25
N PRO A 124 -15.02 0.68 1.60
CA PRO A 124 -14.52 -0.61 2.07
C PRO A 124 -12.99 -0.72 1.99
N VAL A 125 -12.38 -0.14 0.95
CA VAL A 125 -10.92 -0.11 0.76
C VAL A 125 -10.25 0.67 1.88
N VAL A 126 -10.71 1.90 2.14
CA VAL A 126 -10.15 2.75 3.18
C VAL A 126 -10.33 2.11 4.57
N SER A 127 -11.50 1.53 4.84
CA SER A 127 -11.76 0.81 6.10
C SER A 127 -10.80 -0.38 6.29
N TRP A 128 -10.60 -1.19 5.24
CA TRP A 128 -9.66 -2.31 5.27
C TRP A 128 -8.21 -1.84 5.51
N LEU A 129 -7.76 -0.80 4.80
CA LEU A 129 -6.42 -0.23 4.93
C LEU A 129 -6.20 0.34 6.33
N MET A 130 -7.17 1.09 6.87
CA MET A 130 -7.10 1.64 8.23
C MET A 130 -6.96 0.52 9.27
N ARG A 131 -7.76 -0.55 9.18
CA ARG A 131 -7.67 -1.69 10.10
C ARG A 131 -6.32 -2.40 9.97
N SER A 132 -5.86 -2.64 8.74
CA SER A 132 -4.57 -3.27 8.46
C SER A 132 -3.40 -2.46 9.03
N LEU A 133 -3.37 -1.16 8.76
CA LEU A 133 -2.30 -0.27 9.21
C LEU A 133 -2.33 -0.04 10.73
N THR A 134 -3.52 0.08 11.33
CA THR A 134 -3.65 0.24 12.79
C THR A 134 -3.09 -0.99 13.51
N PHE A 135 -3.44 -2.20 13.07
CA PHE A 135 -2.86 -3.42 13.63
C PHE A 135 -1.34 -3.49 13.39
N SER A 136 -0.89 -3.15 12.19
CA SER A 136 0.54 -3.17 11.88
C SER A 136 1.33 -2.20 12.77
N LEU A 137 0.79 -1.01 13.05
CA LEU A 137 1.39 -0.06 13.99
C LEU A 137 1.46 -0.64 15.40
N TRP A 138 0.35 -1.18 15.90
CA TRP A 138 0.32 -1.82 17.22
C TRP A 138 1.37 -2.93 17.34
N LEU A 139 1.55 -3.73 16.29
CA LEU A 139 2.52 -4.81 16.26
C LEU A 139 3.95 -4.27 16.35
N GLU A 140 4.29 -3.26 15.53
CA GLU A 140 5.63 -2.64 15.54
C GLU A 140 5.90 -1.87 16.84
N GLU A 141 4.90 -1.20 17.42
CA GLU A 141 4.98 -0.55 18.73
C GLU A 141 5.24 -1.56 19.85
N THR A 142 4.57 -2.70 19.82
CA THR A 142 4.77 -3.80 20.78
C THR A 142 6.20 -4.36 20.70
N LYS A 143 6.74 -4.55 19.47
CA LYS A 143 8.16 -4.93 19.30
C LYS A 143 9.10 -3.87 19.86
N LEU A 144 8.84 -2.59 19.60
CA LEU A 144 9.70 -1.50 20.05
C LEU A 144 9.72 -1.41 21.58
N GLU A 145 8.56 -1.58 22.22
CA GLU A 145 8.46 -1.61 23.67
C GLU A 145 9.21 -2.81 24.27
N TYR A 146 9.11 -3.99 23.65
CA TYR A 146 9.92 -5.15 24.03
C TYR A 146 11.43 -4.88 23.86
N PHE A 147 11.87 -4.32 22.74
CA PHE A 147 13.30 -4.02 22.53
C PHE A 147 13.84 -2.96 23.48
N ARG A 148 13.00 -2.05 23.97
CA ARG A 148 13.37 -1.05 24.98
C ARG A 148 13.42 -1.61 26.40
N SER A 149 12.44 -2.43 26.78
CA SER A 149 12.27 -2.89 28.16
C SER A 149 12.92 -4.23 28.45
N GLY A 150 13.06 -5.09 27.43
CA GLY A 150 13.37 -6.51 27.59
C GLY A 150 12.23 -7.33 28.20
N ASP A 151 11.08 -6.74 28.49
CA ASP A 151 9.98 -7.41 29.18
C ASP A 151 9.16 -8.28 28.21
N VAL A 152 9.29 -9.60 28.36
CA VAL A 152 8.58 -10.59 27.55
C VAL A 152 7.06 -10.51 27.75
N ALA A 153 6.56 -9.98 28.87
CA ALA A 153 5.12 -9.79 29.08
C ALA A 153 4.50 -8.84 28.06
N VAL A 154 5.28 -7.89 27.51
CA VAL A 154 4.83 -6.98 26.43
C VAL A 154 4.38 -7.78 25.21
N LEU A 155 5.09 -8.85 24.85
CA LEU A 155 4.77 -9.71 23.69
C LEU A 155 3.49 -10.55 23.88
N ARG A 156 2.91 -10.55 25.09
CA ARG A 156 1.64 -11.20 25.43
C ARG A 156 0.43 -10.27 25.33
N ARG A 157 0.65 -8.98 25.08
CA ARG A 157 -0.42 -7.98 24.99
C ARG A 157 -1.43 -8.38 23.91
N ARG A 158 -2.72 -8.25 24.23
CA ARG A 158 -3.81 -8.53 23.30
C ARG A 158 -4.07 -7.33 22.38
N TYR A 159 -4.56 -7.61 21.18
CA TYR A 159 -5.11 -6.62 20.26
C TYR A 159 -6.40 -7.15 19.65
N GLU A 160 -7.52 -6.46 19.90
CA GLU A 160 -8.86 -6.93 19.52
C GLU A 160 -9.03 -8.41 19.95
N ASP A 161 -9.31 -9.29 19.00
CA ASP A 161 -9.50 -10.72 19.21
C ASP A 161 -8.21 -11.55 19.03
N VAL A 162 -7.05 -10.91 18.84
CA VAL A 162 -5.75 -11.58 18.79
C VAL A 162 -5.22 -11.73 20.21
N ASP A 163 -4.95 -12.97 20.61
CA ASP A 163 -4.42 -13.29 21.93
C ASP A 163 -3.06 -14.01 21.79
N PRO A 164 -1.93 -13.27 21.85
CA PRO A 164 -0.62 -13.89 21.71
C PRO A 164 -0.28 -14.88 22.83
N THR A 165 -0.93 -14.79 23.99
CA THR A 165 -0.74 -15.76 25.08
C THR A 165 -1.30 -17.12 24.68
N ARG A 166 -2.51 -17.13 24.11
CA ARG A 166 -3.17 -18.36 23.65
C ARG A 166 -2.56 -18.87 22.35
N ASP A 167 -2.42 -18.00 21.35
CA ASP A 167 -2.18 -18.41 19.97
C ASP A 167 -0.68 -18.48 19.60
N CYS A 168 0.18 -17.76 20.33
CA CYS A 168 1.62 -17.66 20.09
C CYS A 168 2.47 -17.95 21.34
N GLY A 169 1.85 -18.51 22.40
CA GLY A 169 2.45 -18.64 23.73
C GLY A 169 3.73 -19.47 23.76
N GLU A 170 3.82 -20.52 22.93
CA GLU A 170 5.04 -21.34 22.80
C GLU A 170 6.24 -20.51 22.35
N ILE A 171 6.05 -19.63 21.34
CA ILE A 171 7.09 -18.75 20.80
C ILE A 171 7.51 -17.73 21.86
N VAL A 172 6.55 -17.16 22.59
CA VAL A 172 6.83 -16.21 23.68
C VAL A 172 7.64 -16.88 24.80
N ASN A 173 7.30 -18.12 25.15
CA ASN A 173 8.05 -18.89 26.15
C ASN A 173 9.45 -19.28 25.68
N GLU A 174 9.63 -19.53 24.38
CA GLU A 174 10.95 -19.73 23.78
C GLU A 174 11.80 -18.46 23.87
N ILE A 175 11.25 -17.31 23.50
CA ILE A 175 11.91 -16.00 23.63
C ILE A 175 12.39 -15.75 25.07
N ALA A 176 11.58 -16.09 26.07
CA ALA A 176 11.92 -15.92 27.48
C ALA A 176 13.11 -16.77 27.94
N ARG A 177 13.33 -17.93 27.32
CA ARG A 177 14.42 -18.86 27.68
C ARG A 177 15.68 -18.64 26.86
N THR A 178 15.59 -17.97 25.72
CA THR A 178 16.72 -17.74 24.83
C THR A 178 17.66 -16.67 25.41
N SER A 179 18.90 -17.03 25.69
CA SER A 179 19.92 -16.13 26.23
C SER A 179 20.63 -15.30 25.16
N SER A 180 20.78 -15.82 23.94
CA SER A 180 21.37 -15.07 22.81
C SER A 180 20.47 -13.89 22.39
N ALA A 181 21.07 -12.71 22.28
CA ALA A 181 20.36 -11.50 21.85
C ALA A 181 19.90 -11.59 20.39
N ASP A 182 20.76 -12.10 19.50
CA ASP A 182 20.46 -12.26 18.07
C ASP A 182 19.38 -13.34 17.86
N ALA A 183 19.47 -14.46 18.59
CA ALA A 183 18.43 -15.49 18.50
C ALA A 183 17.08 -14.98 19.02
N ARG A 184 17.06 -14.18 20.11
CA ARG A 184 15.83 -13.51 20.57
C ARG A 184 15.28 -12.55 19.54
N LEU A 185 16.15 -11.81 18.84
CA LEU A 185 15.75 -10.91 17.78
C LEU A 185 15.01 -11.68 16.67
N ASP A 186 15.62 -12.73 16.15
CA ASP A 186 15.03 -13.56 15.09
C ASP A 186 13.68 -14.15 15.51
N LEU A 187 13.58 -14.64 16.75
CA LEU A 187 12.32 -15.14 17.29
C LEU A 187 11.23 -14.07 17.31
N VAL A 188 11.56 -12.82 17.65
CA VAL A 188 10.60 -11.71 17.70
C VAL A 188 10.21 -11.24 16.30
N VAL A 189 11.20 -10.93 15.45
CA VAL A 189 10.96 -10.30 14.14
C VAL A 189 10.45 -11.26 13.08
N LEU A 190 10.69 -12.56 13.25
CA LEU A 190 10.18 -13.59 12.35
C LEU A 190 9.03 -14.36 12.99
N ARG A 191 9.29 -15.15 14.03
CA ARG A 191 8.32 -16.15 14.50
C ARG A 191 7.14 -15.52 15.22
N TRP A 192 7.38 -14.67 16.20
CA TRP A 192 6.32 -13.99 16.94
C TRP A 192 5.55 -13.04 16.01
N HIS A 193 6.25 -12.21 15.23
CA HIS A 193 5.64 -11.32 14.24
C HIS A 193 4.71 -12.09 13.30
N ASN A 194 5.21 -13.15 12.66
CA ASN A 194 4.41 -13.93 11.71
C ASN A 194 3.23 -14.63 12.39
N CYS A 195 3.41 -15.17 13.60
CA CYS A 195 2.32 -15.79 14.33
C CYS A 195 1.18 -14.80 14.60
N VAL A 196 1.50 -13.66 15.23
CA VAL A 196 0.52 -12.62 15.60
C VAL A 196 -0.13 -12.02 14.36
N ASN A 197 0.67 -11.70 13.33
CA ASN A 197 0.16 -11.21 12.05
C ASN A 197 -0.78 -12.22 11.38
N ASN A 198 -0.43 -13.51 11.34
CA ASN A 198 -1.28 -14.53 10.74
C ASN A 198 -2.64 -14.64 11.43
N GLN A 199 -2.69 -14.52 12.77
CA GLN A 199 -3.95 -14.52 13.50
C GLN A 199 -4.85 -13.34 13.12
N PHE A 200 -4.26 -12.15 12.99
CA PHE A 200 -5.01 -10.97 12.56
C PHE A 200 -5.45 -11.05 11.09
N ARG A 201 -4.56 -11.44 10.18
CA ARG A 201 -4.83 -11.47 8.73
C ARG A 201 -5.97 -12.43 8.38
N ARG A 202 -6.08 -13.56 9.09
CA ARG A 202 -7.22 -14.48 8.95
C ARG A 202 -8.57 -13.81 9.23
N LYS A 203 -8.60 -12.84 10.15
CA LYS A 203 -9.83 -12.12 10.55
C LYS A 203 -10.05 -10.85 9.74
N LEU A 204 -8.98 -10.16 9.34
CA LEU A 204 -9.05 -8.99 8.48
C LEU A 204 -9.68 -9.34 7.12
N GLY A 205 -9.36 -10.52 6.59
CA GLY A 205 -9.79 -10.96 5.27
C GLY A 205 -8.97 -10.35 4.14
N GLU A 206 -9.35 -10.70 2.91
CA GLU A 206 -8.66 -10.23 1.70
C GLU A 206 -8.90 -8.73 1.45
N TYR A 207 -8.00 -8.13 0.66
CA TYR A 207 -8.20 -6.77 0.18
C TYR A 207 -9.53 -6.68 -0.60
N PRO A 208 -10.35 -5.64 -0.40
CA PRO A 208 -11.70 -5.54 -0.98
C PRO A 208 -11.66 -5.18 -2.48
N MET A 209 -11.19 -6.13 -3.30
CA MET A 209 -11.10 -6.04 -4.75
C MET A 209 -12.43 -5.66 -5.43
N PRO A 210 -13.62 -6.16 -5.00
CA PRO A 210 -14.88 -5.74 -5.60
C PRO A 210 -15.14 -4.23 -5.47
N ALA A 211 -14.80 -3.64 -4.33
CA ALA A 211 -14.94 -2.21 -4.07
C ALA A 211 -13.98 -1.40 -4.94
N TRP A 212 -12.71 -1.83 -5.02
CA TRP A 212 -11.71 -1.24 -5.91
C TRP A 212 -12.15 -1.23 -7.38
N LYS A 213 -12.63 -2.38 -7.90
CA LYS A 213 -13.13 -2.49 -9.27
C LYS A 213 -14.36 -1.63 -9.52
N LYS A 214 -15.27 -1.51 -8.53
CA LYS A 214 -16.44 -0.64 -8.62
C LYS A 214 -16.04 0.82 -8.74
N PHE A 215 -15.03 1.26 -7.97
CA PHE A 215 -14.45 2.59 -8.08
C PHE A 215 -13.91 2.86 -9.49
N LEU A 216 -13.04 1.98 -10.01
CA LEU A 216 -12.47 2.13 -11.34
C LEU A 216 -13.57 2.26 -12.42
N ALA A 217 -14.60 1.40 -12.35
CA ALA A 217 -15.71 1.44 -13.29
C ALA A 217 -16.55 2.74 -13.17
N ALA A 218 -16.89 3.15 -11.95
CA ALA A 218 -17.67 4.37 -11.71
C ALA A 218 -16.92 5.63 -12.20
N TRP A 219 -15.60 5.63 -12.07
CA TRP A 219 -14.74 6.75 -12.44
C TRP A 219 -14.19 6.63 -13.87
N ARG A 220 -14.55 5.56 -14.61
CA ARG A 220 -14.06 5.23 -15.96
C ARG A 220 -12.53 5.28 -16.06
N ILE A 221 -11.88 4.67 -15.08
CA ILE A 221 -10.44 4.51 -15.04
C ILE A 221 -10.11 3.12 -15.55
N ASP A 222 -9.33 3.05 -16.63
CA ASP A 222 -8.78 1.80 -17.14
C ASP A 222 -7.47 1.50 -16.42
N GLU A 223 -7.39 0.32 -15.81
CA GLU A 223 -6.24 -0.14 -15.04
C GLU A 223 -5.46 -1.21 -15.81
N ARG A 224 -4.12 -1.09 -15.81
CA ARG A 224 -3.22 -2.11 -16.35
C ARG A 224 -1.99 -2.28 -15.48
N VAL A 225 -1.66 -3.53 -15.16
CA VAL A 225 -0.36 -3.92 -14.59
C VAL A 225 0.50 -4.50 -15.72
N VAL A 226 1.71 -3.99 -15.86
CA VAL A 226 2.71 -4.46 -16.83
C VAL A 226 3.88 -5.03 -16.04
N GLU A 227 3.98 -6.35 -16.00
CA GLU A 227 5.11 -7.03 -15.35
C GLU A 227 6.32 -7.02 -16.29
N THR A 228 7.48 -6.62 -15.78
CA THR A 228 8.74 -6.57 -16.54
C THR A 228 9.63 -7.80 -16.31
N PHE A 229 9.23 -8.70 -15.40
CA PHE A 229 9.87 -10.01 -15.23
C PHE A 229 8.90 -11.11 -15.64
N PRO A 230 9.27 -12.03 -16.55
CA PRO A 230 8.45 -13.21 -16.77
C PRO A 230 8.48 -14.06 -15.50
N ILE A 231 7.33 -14.21 -14.83
CA ILE A 231 7.14 -15.35 -13.94
C ILE A 231 7.24 -16.57 -14.85
N SER A 232 8.33 -17.33 -14.72
CA SER A 232 8.43 -18.65 -15.34
C SER A 232 7.23 -19.45 -14.86
N ARG A 233 6.17 -19.53 -15.69
CA ARG A 233 5.14 -20.52 -15.50
C ARG A 233 5.84 -21.85 -15.77
N GLU A 234 6.22 -22.56 -14.73
CA GLU A 234 6.62 -23.96 -14.87
C GLU A 234 5.45 -24.67 -15.57
N GLU A 235 5.67 -25.02 -16.83
CA GLU A 235 4.80 -25.97 -17.53
C GLU A 235 4.80 -27.26 -16.70
N PRO A 236 3.64 -27.89 -16.50
CA PRO A 236 3.58 -29.17 -15.81
C PRO A 236 4.42 -30.18 -16.60
N GLN A 237 5.53 -30.63 -16.00
CA GLN A 237 6.28 -31.78 -16.52
C GLN A 237 5.35 -33.00 -16.46
N THR A 238 4.73 -33.32 -17.59
CA THR A 238 4.11 -34.62 -17.82
C THR A 238 5.19 -35.69 -17.72
N ARG A 239 5.08 -36.56 -16.72
CA ARG A 239 5.66 -37.90 -16.73
C ARG A 239 4.55 -38.90 -17.03
#